data_AF-A0A7J2S3K6-F1
#
_entry.id   AF-A0A7J2S3K6-F1
#
_cell.length_a   1.000
_cell.length_b   1.000
_cell.length_c   1.000
_cell.angle_alpha   90.00
_cell.angle_beta   90.00
_cell.angle_gamma   90.00
#
_symmetry.space_group_name_H-M   'P 1'
#
loop_
_entity.id
_entity.type
_entity.pdbx_description
1 polymer ?
#
loop_
_entity_poly.entity_id
_entity_poly.type
_entity_poly.pdbx_seq_one_letter_code
_entity_poly.pdbx_strand_id
1 'polypeptide(L)'
;MAEVVPVYHLLSGNYAALQGVDPAVDTVTFKGLTMNGVVAMDSTGGGTPNKITGLASATADEDALAYGQTGADLNGLNLTANLTMNSQKITGLDPGTAGTDGVNKNQLDSVAAGVAWKHAVQVLRMVNDALATSPTLTAGDAGKAYVVAGTGGDWSTFTIGDIVEWDGSAWNLVLAGSGAEPPDGTYVIIVETSAAGSFAGQENEVAVYNATTNTWAFTPASDGDGRTVAGENSVYENLGYVWDATPGEWVMFNGPGQIVAGAGLTKTFNQLDANVKDGIQIDADAITLLLAATPGLQLTGTSPAKVLSVLPDGAKGVEVGASGVAVIVESDGAIEFDGTNGGLEINLEASNPTLDIVSNELGVKYSATAGGLTQDSTGLKVKVDGTTITINGSGQLVGASADGDRIADDYVVSENISAGDPVYWSTTANQVAQGDAAQALWPSHAQIFGVAEDAATTGNSSTIVSRGPCLGVLSSATPGDIYWMAVGGGITTTIPSTNNALIRAGWAKNADDLFVSIADYGRRGY
;
A
#
# COMPACT_ATOMS: atom_id res chain seq x y z
N MET A 1 82.86 11.04 -115.58
CA MET A 1 83.86 10.46 -114.66
C MET A 1 83.15 10.21 -113.35
N ALA A 2 83.13 8.95 -112.93
CA ALA A 2 82.48 8.48 -111.72
C ALA A 2 83.33 8.80 -110.50
N GLU A 3 82.72 9.19 -109.39
CA GLU A 3 83.27 8.88 -108.07
C GLU A 3 82.14 8.72 -107.03
N VAL A 4 82.35 7.73 -106.18
CA VAL A 4 81.41 7.03 -105.31
C VAL A 4 81.23 7.80 -104.00
N VAL A 5 79.98 7.97 -103.55
CA VAL A 5 79.61 8.47 -102.21
C VAL A 5 79.19 7.28 -101.33
N PRO A 6 79.62 7.18 -100.05
CA PRO A 6 79.22 6.09 -99.18
C PRO A 6 77.87 6.30 -98.49
N VAL A 7 77.21 5.15 -98.36
CA VAL A 7 75.92 4.80 -97.76
C VAL A 7 75.66 5.41 -96.37
N TYR A 8 74.55 6.12 -96.23
CA TYR A 8 73.80 6.29 -94.99
C TYR A 8 72.86 5.09 -94.81
N HIS A 9 72.96 4.38 -93.68
CA HIS A 9 71.97 3.37 -93.30
C HIS A 9 71.12 3.88 -92.13
N LEU A 10 69.82 3.95 -92.41
CA LEU A 10 68.74 4.28 -91.50
C LEU A 10 68.65 3.32 -90.32
N LEU A 11 68.36 3.87 -89.13
CA LEU A 11 67.52 3.21 -88.14
C LEU A 11 66.32 4.12 -87.88
N SER A 12 65.29 3.88 -88.67
CA SER A 12 63.92 4.33 -88.50
C SER A 12 63.24 3.53 -87.40
N GLY A 13 62.71 4.20 -86.38
CA GLY A 13 61.83 3.63 -85.37
C GLY A 13 60.76 4.65 -84.97
N ASN A 14 59.64 4.65 -85.70
CA ASN A 14 58.34 5.22 -85.36
C ASN A 14 58.29 6.58 -84.62
N TYR A 15 58.57 7.66 -85.36
CA TYR A 15 57.88 8.94 -85.16
C TYR A 15 56.64 8.95 -86.05
N ALA A 16 55.54 8.35 -85.59
CA ALA A 16 54.23 8.59 -86.18
C ALA A 16 53.77 9.99 -85.78
N ALA A 17 54.06 10.94 -86.66
CA ALA A 17 53.41 12.23 -86.86
C ALA A 17 52.35 12.66 -85.81
N LEU A 18 52.77 13.52 -84.87
CA LEU A 18 51.95 14.66 -84.46
C LEU A 18 52.15 15.77 -85.50
N GLN A 19 51.69 15.56 -86.73
CA GLN A 19 51.56 16.61 -87.74
C GLN A 19 50.07 16.89 -87.94
N GLY A 20 49.59 17.83 -87.15
CA GLY A 20 48.21 18.33 -87.18
C GLY A 20 47.98 19.42 -86.14
N VAL A 21 49.03 20.17 -85.78
CA VAL A 21 48.89 21.36 -84.94
C VAL A 21 48.76 22.55 -85.89
N ASP A 22 47.52 23.02 -86.04
CA ASP A 22 47.24 24.34 -86.58
C ASP A 22 47.82 25.38 -85.60
N PRO A 23 48.78 26.23 -86.01
CA PRO A 23 49.41 27.20 -85.12
C PRO A 23 48.45 28.33 -84.66
N ALA A 24 47.19 28.33 -85.13
CA ALA A 24 46.20 29.34 -84.75
C ALA A 24 45.12 28.86 -83.76
N VAL A 25 45.07 27.57 -83.41
CA VAL A 25 44.12 27.06 -82.40
C VAL A 25 44.79 26.00 -81.52
N ASP A 26 45.20 26.43 -80.33
CA ASP A 26 45.96 25.67 -79.33
C ASP A 26 45.07 24.68 -78.54
N THR A 27 44.17 23.97 -79.23
CA THR A 27 43.23 23.03 -78.61
C THR A 27 43.65 21.60 -78.87
N VAL A 28 44.28 20.98 -77.89
CA VAL A 28 44.58 19.54 -77.91
C VAL A 28 43.47 18.78 -77.18
N THR A 29 42.69 17.98 -77.92
CA THR A 29 41.64 17.13 -77.33
C THR A 29 42.20 15.74 -77.04
N PHE A 30 42.31 15.37 -75.77
CA PHE A 30 42.68 14.02 -75.37
C PHE A 30 41.43 13.21 -74.97
N LYS A 31 41.13 12.12 -75.66
CA LYS A 31 40.07 11.18 -75.27
C LYS A 31 40.69 10.05 -74.44
N GLY A 32 40.55 10.12 -73.11
CA GLY A 32 41.03 9.08 -72.18
C GLY A 32 42.49 9.23 -71.77
N LEU A 33 42.90 10.43 -71.35
CA LEU A 33 44.26 10.67 -70.85
C LEU A 33 44.39 10.22 -69.39
N THR A 34 45.24 9.23 -69.13
CA THR A 34 45.72 8.91 -67.78
C THR A 34 47.06 9.60 -67.55
N MET A 35 47.07 10.68 -66.77
CA MET A 35 48.32 11.33 -66.35
C MET A 35 48.77 10.73 -65.02
N ASN A 36 49.98 10.17 -64.99
CA ASN A 36 50.55 9.61 -63.77
C ASN A 36 51.73 10.49 -63.34
N GLY A 37 51.52 11.30 -62.30
CA GLY A 37 52.49 12.31 -61.81
C GLY A 37 51.83 13.65 -61.46
N VAL A 38 52.61 14.56 -60.87
CA VAL A 38 52.15 15.93 -60.55
C VAL A 38 52.04 16.72 -61.84
N VAL A 39 50.83 17.17 -62.17
CA VAL A 39 50.62 18.18 -63.22
C VAL A 39 50.99 19.54 -62.62
N ALA A 40 52.21 20.01 -62.90
CA ALA A 40 52.65 21.32 -62.47
C ALA A 40 51.90 22.41 -63.25
N MET A 41 50.88 22.99 -62.62
CA MET A 41 50.28 24.23 -63.10
C MET A 41 51.18 25.38 -62.64
N ASP A 42 51.87 26.03 -63.58
CA ASP A 42 52.80 27.12 -63.28
C ASP A 42 52.13 28.20 -62.41
N SER A 43 52.69 28.42 -61.23
CA SER A 43 52.26 29.44 -60.27
C SER A 43 53.26 30.59 -60.13
N THR A 44 54.32 30.61 -60.96
CA THR A 44 55.49 31.48 -60.76
C THR A 44 55.66 32.61 -61.79
N GLY A 45 54.76 32.74 -62.77
CA GLY A 45 54.98 33.63 -63.92
C GLY A 45 53.92 34.67 -64.23
N GLY A 46 53.35 35.41 -63.26
CA GLY A 46 52.62 36.69 -63.50
C GLY A 46 51.39 36.68 -64.45
N GLY A 47 51.05 35.55 -65.07
CA GLY A 47 49.88 35.35 -65.90
C GLY A 47 48.69 34.89 -65.07
N THR A 48 47.47 35.13 -65.59
CA THR A 48 46.22 34.66 -64.98
C THR A 48 46.32 33.18 -64.58
N PRO A 49 45.87 32.80 -63.37
CA PRO A 49 45.97 31.41 -62.90
C PRO A 49 45.35 30.46 -63.92
N ASN A 50 46.04 29.36 -64.22
CA ASN A 50 45.53 28.31 -65.09
C ASN A 50 44.19 27.80 -64.53
N LYS A 51 43.09 28.06 -65.24
CA LYS A 51 41.76 27.56 -64.88
C LYS A 51 41.50 26.27 -65.63
N ILE A 52 41.20 25.20 -64.90
CA ILE A 52 40.56 24.04 -65.53
C ILE A 52 39.09 24.43 -65.75
N THR A 53 38.69 24.54 -67.01
CA THR A 53 37.32 24.89 -67.41
C THR A 53 36.70 23.72 -68.18
N GLY A 54 35.38 23.58 -68.14
CA GLY A 54 34.67 22.50 -68.86
C GLY A 54 34.71 21.13 -68.18
N LEU A 55 35.04 21.06 -66.88
CA LEU A 55 34.75 19.86 -66.09
C LEU A 55 33.23 19.71 -65.97
N ALA A 56 32.75 18.46 -66.03
CA ALA A 56 31.39 18.16 -65.60
C ALA A 56 31.22 18.52 -64.12
N SER A 57 29.99 18.78 -63.69
CA SER A 57 29.71 19.01 -62.28
C SER A 57 30.23 17.83 -61.45
N ALA A 58 31.02 18.14 -60.43
CA ALA A 58 31.33 17.25 -59.33
C ALA A 58 29.99 16.77 -58.71
N THR A 59 29.65 15.51 -58.95
CA THR A 59 28.39 14.88 -58.53
C THR A 59 28.62 13.63 -57.69
N ALA A 60 29.88 13.24 -57.48
CA ALA A 60 30.29 12.15 -56.60
C ALA A 60 31.50 12.55 -55.74
N ASP A 61 31.74 11.77 -54.69
CA ASP A 61 32.92 11.90 -53.84
C ASP A 61 34.21 11.81 -54.69
N GLU A 62 35.23 12.60 -54.33
CA GLU A 62 36.54 12.69 -55.00
C GLU A 62 36.57 13.42 -56.36
N ASP A 63 35.42 13.90 -56.86
CA ASP A 63 35.39 14.77 -58.04
C ASP A 63 36.14 16.10 -57.79
N ALA A 64 36.88 16.57 -58.79
CA ALA A 64 37.62 17.82 -58.69
C ALA A 64 36.68 19.05 -58.76
N LEU A 65 36.81 19.96 -57.80
CA LEU A 65 36.10 21.25 -57.80
C LEU A 65 36.79 22.26 -58.71
N ALA A 66 36.06 22.81 -59.68
CA ALA A 66 36.56 23.85 -60.57
C ALA A 66 36.09 25.26 -60.14
N TYR A 67 36.91 26.27 -60.42
CA TYR A 67 36.57 27.66 -60.15
C TYR A 67 35.29 28.08 -60.89
N GLY A 68 34.27 28.54 -60.14
CA GLY A 68 33.01 29.01 -60.70
C GLY A 68 31.96 27.91 -60.96
N GLN A 69 32.19 26.68 -60.50
CA GLN A 69 31.21 25.61 -60.57
C GLN A 69 29.96 25.95 -59.72
N THR A 70 28.78 25.66 -60.25
CA THR A 70 27.50 25.73 -59.52
C THR A 70 27.02 24.32 -59.20
N GLY A 71 26.42 24.12 -58.02
CA GLY A 71 25.88 22.83 -57.60
C GLY A 71 26.93 21.75 -57.30
N ALA A 72 28.12 22.14 -56.84
CA ALA A 72 29.10 21.17 -56.33
C ALA A 72 28.58 20.50 -55.05
N ASP A 73 28.66 19.18 -54.99
CA ASP A 73 28.52 18.44 -53.74
C ASP A 73 29.83 18.59 -52.93
N LEU A 74 29.70 18.95 -51.66
CA LEU A 74 30.82 19.16 -50.73
C LEU A 74 30.78 18.16 -49.57
N ASN A 75 30.06 17.05 -49.73
CA ASN A 75 30.01 16.00 -48.72
C ASN A 75 31.44 15.55 -48.34
N GLY A 76 31.70 15.44 -47.04
CA GLY A 76 33.02 15.08 -46.50
C GLY A 76 34.07 16.21 -46.47
N LEU A 77 33.72 17.45 -46.82
CA LEU A 77 34.64 18.59 -46.72
C LEU A 77 35.03 18.87 -45.26
N ASN A 78 36.29 18.59 -44.91
CA ASN A 78 36.87 18.91 -43.61
C ASN A 78 37.80 20.13 -43.71
N LEU A 79 37.31 21.29 -43.26
CA LEU A 79 38.10 22.52 -43.23
C LEU A 79 38.86 22.62 -41.91
N THR A 80 40.18 22.55 -41.98
CA THR A 80 41.06 22.71 -40.81
C THR A 80 41.43 24.17 -40.52
N ALA A 81 40.96 25.11 -41.36
CA ALA A 81 41.15 26.54 -41.23
C ALA A 81 39.88 27.30 -41.66
N ASN A 82 39.81 28.59 -41.34
CA ASN A 82 38.65 29.43 -41.65
C ASN A 82 38.38 29.52 -43.16
N LEU A 83 37.10 29.35 -43.55
CA LEU A 83 36.64 29.59 -44.93
C LEU A 83 36.39 31.09 -45.14
N THR A 84 37.14 31.72 -46.06
CA THR A 84 36.87 33.11 -46.46
C THR A 84 35.68 33.16 -47.42
N MET A 85 34.53 33.66 -46.94
CA MET A 85 33.27 33.69 -47.71
C MET A 85 33.06 34.97 -48.56
N ASN A 86 33.91 35.99 -48.46
CA ASN A 86 33.81 37.25 -49.23
C ASN A 86 32.40 37.88 -49.24
N SER A 87 31.72 37.91 -48.08
CA SER A 87 30.35 38.43 -47.92
C SER A 87 29.24 37.64 -48.65
N GLN A 88 29.53 36.42 -49.12
CA GLN A 88 28.50 35.55 -49.68
C GLN A 88 27.63 34.91 -48.59
N LYS A 89 26.35 34.67 -48.92
CA LYS A 89 25.37 34.03 -48.03
C LYS A 89 25.46 32.50 -48.14
N ILE A 90 25.30 31.82 -47.01
CA ILE A 90 25.01 30.38 -46.95
C ILE A 90 23.49 30.22 -46.90
N THR A 91 22.90 29.53 -47.87
CA THR A 91 21.46 29.29 -47.97
C THR A 91 21.17 27.80 -47.98
N GLY A 92 19.98 27.39 -47.54
CA GLY A 92 19.60 25.97 -47.48
C GLY A 92 20.21 25.21 -46.30
N LEU A 93 20.68 25.93 -45.26
CA LEU A 93 21.12 25.33 -44.01
C LEU A 93 19.90 24.87 -43.21
N ASP A 94 19.80 23.57 -42.96
CA ASP A 94 18.79 23.00 -42.08
C ASP A 94 18.97 23.48 -40.62
N PRO A 95 17.92 23.41 -39.77
CA PRO A 95 18.06 23.77 -38.36
C PRO A 95 19.13 22.91 -37.67
N GLY A 96 20.02 23.57 -36.91
CA GLY A 96 21.03 22.87 -36.11
C GLY A 96 20.39 22.05 -34.99
N THR A 97 20.95 20.87 -34.72
CA THR A 97 20.45 19.92 -33.72
C THR A 97 21.49 19.62 -32.62
N ALA A 98 22.78 19.65 -32.96
CA ALA A 98 23.88 19.55 -32.01
C ALA A 98 24.45 20.93 -31.65
N GLY A 99 25.11 21.03 -30.49
CA GLY A 99 25.67 22.30 -29.99
C GLY A 99 26.80 22.91 -30.84
N THR A 100 27.32 22.17 -31.82
CA THR A 100 28.37 22.61 -32.76
C THR A 100 27.83 22.94 -34.15
N ASP A 101 26.53 22.74 -34.40
CA ASP A 101 25.94 22.98 -35.71
C ASP A 101 25.82 24.49 -35.98
N GLY A 102 25.92 24.87 -37.25
CA GLY A 102 25.48 26.20 -37.68
C GLY A 102 23.97 26.32 -37.54
N VAL A 103 23.48 27.47 -37.08
CA VAL A 103 22.04 27.76 -37.00
C VAL A 103 21.61 28.66 -38.15
N ASN A 104 20.44 28.39 -38.74
CA ASN A 104 19.86 29.29 -39.73
C ASN A 104 19.12 30.46 -39.04
N LYS A 105 18.91 31.55 -39.78
CA LYS A 105 18.27 32.76 -39.24
C LYS A 105 16.85 32.50 -38.74
N ASN A 106 16.09 31.63 -39.40
CA ASN A 106 14.71 31.32 -39.01
C ASN A 106 14.66 30.64 -37.63
N GLN A 107 15.60 29.74 -37.33
CA GLN A 107 15.73 29.12 -36.01
C GLN A 107 16.08 30.17 -34.95
N LEU A 108 17.02 31.06 -35.23
CA LEU A 108 17.38 32.16 -34.32
C LEU A 108 16.20 33.10 -34.06
N ASP A 109 15.50 33.52 -35.12
CA ASP A 109 14.35 34.41 -35.03
C ASP A 109 13.20 33.76 -34.24
N SER A 110 12.92 32.47 -34.49
CA SER A 110 11.88 31.72 -33.73
C SER A 110 12.22 31.60 -32.24
N VAL A 111 13.49 31.38 -31.89
CA VAL A 111 13.93 31.36 -30.48
C VAL A 111 13.83 32.75 -29.86
N ALA A 112 14.11 33.80 -30.62
CA ALA A 112 14.05 35.18 -30.16
C ALA A 112 12.62 35.77 -30.15
N ALA A 113 11.66 35.20 -30.89
CA ALA A 113 10.33 35.76 -31.14
C ALA A 113 9.46 35.96 -29.87
N GLY A 114 9.80 35.30 -28.76
CA GLY A 114 9.13 35.48 -27.47
C GLY A 114 9.87 36.38 -26.48
N VAL A 115 11.09 36.83 -26.81
CA VAL A 115 11.92 37.63 -25.90
C VAL A 115 11.62 39.12 -26.14
N ALA A 116 10.68 39.66 -25.37
CA ALA A 116 10.47 41.09 -25.29
C ALA A 116 11.52 41.70 -24.34
N TRP A 117 12.64 42.17 -24.88
CA TRP A 117 13.62 42.94 -24.11
C TRP A 117 12.96 44.20 -23.58
N LYS A 118 12.73 44.26 -22.26
CA LYS A 118 12.27 45.48 -21.60
C LYS A 118 13.48 46.38 -21.35
N HIS A 119 13.34 47.66 -21.67
CA HIS A 119 14.38 48.64 -21.38
C HIS A 119 14.61 48.73 -19.86
N ALA A 120 15.88 48.79 -19.49
CA ALA A 120 16.30 49.13 -18.13
C ALA A 120 15.88 50.56 -17.79
N VAL A 121 15.56 50.79 -16.52
CA VAL A 121 15.16 52.10 -15.99
C VAL A 121 16.34 52.72 -15.27
N GLN A 122 16.39 54.05 -15.19
CA GLN A 122 17.48 54.76 -14.53
C GLN A 122 17.26 54.81 -13.02
N VAL A 123 16.02 55.00 -12.59
CA VAL A 123 15.63 55.08 -11.18
C VAL A 123 14.27 54.41 -10.97
N LEU A 124 14.07 53.88 -9.75
CA LEU A 124 12.83 53.20 -9.35
C LEU A 124 11.78 54.17 -8.77
N ARG A 125 12.20 55.19 -8.01
CA ARG A 125 11.28 56.09 -7.28
C ARG A 125 11.39 57.52 -7.80
N MET A 126 11.06 57.73 -9.07
CA MET A 126 10.96 59.08 -9.62
C MET A 126 9.81 59.86 -8.97
N VAL A 127 10.07 61.08 -8.53
CA VAL A 127 9.14 61.89 -7.73
C VAL A 127 8.68 63.15 -8.46
N ASN A 128 9.59 63.97 -8.99
CA ASN A 128 9.23 65.27 -9.57
C ASN A 128 10.27 65.73 -10.59
N ASP A 129 9.82 66.40 -11.65
CA ASP A 129 10.62 66.98 -12.72
C ASP A 129 10.59 68.51 -12.80
N ALA A 130 9.91 69.19 -11.88
CA ALA A 130 9.65 70.63 -11.94
C ALA A 130 10.26 71.44 -10.77
N LEU A 131 11.06 70.82 -9.90
CA LEU A 131 11.64 71.51 -8.73
C LEU A 131 12.89 72.31 -9.11
N ALA A 132 12.90 73.59 -8.75
CA ALA A 132 14.05 74.47 -8.95
C ALA A 132 15.04 74.50 -7.76
N THR A 133 14.71 73.83 -6.66
CA THR A 133 15.51 73.77 -5.42
C THR A 133 15.34 72.39 -4.80
N SER A 134 16.44 71.81 -4.34
CA SER A 134 16.44 70.49 -3.70
C SER A 134 15.47 70.43 -2.51
N PRO A 135 14.61 69.41 -2.40
CA PRO A 135 13.80 69.22 -1.20
C PRO A 135 14.66 68.77 0.00
N THR A 136 14.20 69.08 1.21
CA THR A 136 14.81 68.55 2.43
C THR A 136 14.29 67.14 2.69
N LEU A 137 15.16 66.14 2.60
CA LEU A 137 14.85 64.73 2.78
C LEU A 137 15.57 64.15 4.00
N THR A 138 15.03 63.05 4.53
CA THR A 138 15.60 62.30 5.66
C THR A 138 16.22 60.99 5.19
N ALA A 139 16.89 60.24 6.08
CA ALA A 139 17.41 58.92 5.74
C ALA A 139 16.32 57.92 5.28
N GLY A 140 15.08 58.08 5.74
CA GLY A 140 13.94 57.23 5.32
C GLY A 140 13.46 57.49 3.89
N ASP A 141 13.93 58.57 3.26
CA ASP A 141 13.58 58.97 1.90
C ASP A 141 14.55 58.43 0.84
N ALA A 142 15.49 57.56 1.24
CA ALA A 142 16.49 56.99 0.33
C ALA A 142 15.82 56.33 -0.90
N GLY A 143 16.36 56.62 -2.08
CA GLY A 143 15.85 56.18 -3.38
C GLY A 143 14.89 57.14 -4.07
N LYS A 144 14.46 58.24 -3.42
CA LYS A 144 13.67 59.26 -4.11
C LYS A 144 14.53 60.00 -5.13
N ALA A 145 14.07 60.01 -6.37
CA ALA A 145 14.76 60.60 -7.50
C ALA A 145 13.98 61.78 -8.11
N TYR A 146 14.72 62.73 -8.69
CA TYR A 146 14.18 63.98 -9.23
C TYR A 146 14.92 64.35 -10.51
N VAL A 147 14.22 65.00 -11.44
CA VAL A 147 14.87 65.75 -12.52
C VAL A 147 15.15 67.16 -12.00
N VAL A 148 16.41 67.60 -12.10
CA VAL A 148 16.83 68.93 -11.67
C VAL A 148 16.27 69.98 -12.63
N ALA A 149 15.26 70.75 -12.22
CA ALA A 149 14.71 71.86 -13.02
C ALA A 149 15.32 73.23 -12.65
N GLY A 150 16.18 73.27 -11.64
CA GLY A 150 16.93 74.45 -11.21
C GLY A 150 17.95 74.09 -10.13
N THR A 151 18.98 74.91 -9.98
CA THR A 151 20.19 74.59 -9.18
C THR A 151 20.17 75.18 -7.78
N GLY A 152 18.98 75.40 -7.19
CA GLY A 152 18.84 75.92 -5.83
C GLY A 152 19.13 74.88 -4.75
N GLY A 153 19.64 75.33 -3.59
CA GLY A 153 19.90 74.47 -2.43
C GLY A 153 21.10 73.55 -2.64
N ASP A 154 20.94 72.28 -2.25
CA ASP A 154 21.99 71.26 -2.35
C ASP A 154 22.22 70.80 -3.80
N TRP A 155 21.38 71.22 -4.75
CA TRP A 155 21.54 70.94 -6.18
C TRP A 155 22.46 71.93 -6.91
N SER A 156 23.14 72.83 -6.21
CA SER A 156 24.02 73.85 -6.81
C SER A 156 25.20 73.29 -7.62
N THR A 157 25.57 72.03 -7.42
CA THR A 157 26.64 71.33 -8.16
C THR A 157 26.15 70.51 -9.35
N PHE A 158 24.83 70.34 -9.51
CA PHE A 158 24.23 69.62 -10.63
C PHE A 158 23.79 70.57 -11.75
N THR A 159 23.53 70.02 -12.92
CA THR A 159 23.03 70.75 -14.08
C THR A 159 21.54 70.53 -14.23
N ILE A 160 20.84 71.52 -14.79
CA ILE A 160 19.44 71.36 -15.17
C ILE A 160 19.31 70.19 -16.17
N GLY A 161 18.32 69.32 -15.96
CA GLY A 161 18.10 68.09 -16.74
C GLY A 161 18.78 66.85 -16.17
N ASP A 162 19.66 66.98 -15.17
CA ASP A 162 20.23 65.84 -14.46
C ASP A 162 19.12 65.07 -13.70
N ILE A 163 19.23 63.74 -13.65
CA ILE A 163 18.48 62.91 -12.71
C ILE A 163 19.36 62.67 -11.49
N VAL A 164 18.87 63.09 -10.33
CA VAL A 164 19.55 62.92 -9.05
C VAL A 164 18.70 62.09 -8.11
N GLU A 165 19.33 61.23 -7.31
CA GLU A 165 18.66 60.39 -6.32
C GLU A 165 19.26 60.62 -4.93
N TRP A 166 18.40 60.66 -3.92
CA TRP A 166 18.82 60.78 -2.53
C TRP A 166 19.21 59.41 -1.98
N ASP A 167 20.43 59.23 -1.48
CA ASP A 167 20.88 57.94 -0.93
C ASP A 167 20.56 57.72 0.57
N GLY A 168 19.90 58.70 1.18
CA GLY A 168 19.64 58.76 2.62
C GLY A 168 20.54 59.75 3.36
N SER A 169 21.64 60.18 2.75
CA SER A 169 22.62 61.12 3.33
C SER A 169 23.02 62.26 2.39
N ALA A 170 23.08 62.00 1.08
CA ALA A 170 23.48 62.94 0.04
C ALA A 170 22.70 62.73 -1.26
N TRP A 171 22.74 63.75 -2.12
CA TRP A 171 22.24 63.67 -3.49
C TRP A 171 23.32 63.11 -4.40
N ASN A 172 23.00 62.05 -5.13
CA ASN A 172 23.88 61.43 -6.12
C ASN A 172 23.36 61.68 -7.53
N LEU A 173 24.28 61.95 -8.46
CA LEU A 173 23.96 62.01 -9.88
C LEU A 173 23.77 60.58 -10.40
N VAL A 174 22.57 60.30 -10.91
CA VAL A 174 22.23 58.99 -11.52
C VAL A 174 22.35 59.03 -13.03
N LEU A 175 21.90 60.14 -13.65
CA LEU A 175 22.03 60.34 -15.08
C LEU A 175 22.28 61.82 -15.37
N ALA A 176 23.34 62.11 -16.13
CA ALA A 176 23.62 63.45 -16.61
C ALA A 176 22.61 63.88 -17.70
N GLY A 177 22.12 65.10 -17.61
CA GLY A 177 21.21 65.70 -18.59
C GLY A 177 21.86 65.92 -19.96
N SER A 178 21.04 66.09 -20.98
CA SER A 178 21.42 66.45 -22.35
C SER A 178 20.73 67.75 -22.78
N GLY A 179 21.31 68.89 -22.39
CA GLY A 179 20.83 70.21 -22.83
C GLY A 179 19.61 70.73 -22.07
N ALA A 180 19.72 70.80 -20.74
CA ALA A 180 18.67 71.23 -19.79
C ALA A 180 17.52 70.24 -19.57
N GLU A 181 17.59 69.06 -20.17
CA GLU A 181 16.59 68.00 -20.05
C GLU A 181 17.27 66.62 -19.91
N PRO A 182 16.58 65.57 -19.46
CA PRO A 182 17.10 64.21 -19.52
C PRO A 182 17.45 63.78 -20.96
N PRO A 183 18.40 62.84 -21.17
CA PRO A 183 18.64 62.25 -22.48
C PRO A 183 17.38 61.62 -23.11
N ASP A 184 17.25 61.71 -24.43
CA ASP A 184 16.11 61.09 -25.16
C ASP A 184 16.06 59.58 -24.92
N GLY A 185 14.84 59.05 -24.71
CA GLY A 185 14.63 57.63 -24.42
C GLY A 185 14.99 57.23 -22.98
N THR A 186 15.12 58.17 -22.05
CA THR A 186 15.33 57.88 -20.62
C THR A 186 14.10 57.19 -20.03
N TYR A 187 14.27 56.02 -19.43
CA TYR A 187 13.20 55.28 -18.74
C TYR A 187 13.30 55.45 -17.23
N VAL A 188 12.17 55.68 -16.55
CA VAL A 188 12.08 55.74 -15.08
C VAL A 188 10.80 55.06 -14.61
N ILE A 189 10.78 54.64 -13.34
CA ILE A 189 9.56 54.14 -12.69
C ILE A 189 9.12 55.19 -11.66
N ILE A 190 7.81 55.36 -11.55
CA ILE A 190 7.18 56.24 -10.57
C ILE A 190 6.50 55.33 -9.56
N VAL A 191 7.05 55.17 -8.35
CA VAL A 191 6.37 54.41 -7.28
C VAL A 191 5.87 55.29 -6.14
N GLU A 192 6.18 56.59 -6.19
CA GLU A 192 5.77 57.52 -5.16
C GLU A 192 4.33 57.99 -5.37
N THR A 193 3.48 57.74 -4.37
CA THR A 193 2.13 58.34 -4.28
C THR A 193 2.14 59.85 -4.09
N SER A 194 3.31 60.41 -3.78
CA SER A 194 3.55 61.86 -3.67
C SER A 194 4.21 62.45 -4.92
N ALA A 195 4.22 61.72 -6.03
CA ALA A 195 4.77 62.20 -7.28
C ALA A 195 4.08 63.51 -7.74
N ALA A 196 4.85 64.40 -8.34
CA ALA A 196 4.46 65.75 -8.69
C ALA A 196 5.07 66.16 -10.04
N GLY A 197 4.77 67.37 -10.51
CA GLY A 197 5.17 67.82 -11.84
C GLY A 197 4.43 67.01 -12.92
N SER A 198 5.15 66.57 -13.95
CA SER A 198 4.58 65.71 -15.00
C SER A 198 4.22 64.30 -14.48
N PHE A 199 4.73 63.89 -13.31
CA PHE A 199 4.54 62.55 -12.74
C PHE A 199 3.31 62.42 -11.84
N ALA A 200 2.57 63.51 -11.60
CA ALA A 200 1.39 63.49 -10.73
C ALA A 200 0.29 62.56 -11.27
N GLY A 201 -0.17 61.61 -10.45
CA GLY A 201 -1.22 60.65 -10.80
C GLY A 201 -0.76 59.53 -11.76
N GLN A 202 0.55 59.35 -11.93
CA GLN A 202 1.15 58.31 -12.76
C GLN A 202 1.81 57.23 -11.88
N GLU A 203 1.21 56.95 -10.72
CA GLU A 203 1.75 55.97 -9.78
C GLU A 203 1.82 54.59 -10.43
N ASN A 204 2.97 53.95 -10.24
CA ASN A 204 3.35 52.64 -10.74
C ASN A 204 3.54 52.51 -12.25
N GLU A 205 3.51 53.63 -12.98
CA GLU A 205 3.77 53.63 -14.41
C GLU A 205 5.27 53.70 -14.73
N VAL A 206 5.62 53.20 -15.93
CA VAL A 206 6.94 53.40 -16.52
C VAL A 206 6.87 54.62 -17.42
N ALA A 207 7.72 55.61 -17.16
CA ALA A 207 7.79 56.83 -17.93
C ALA A 207 9.00 56.82 -18.87
N VAL A 208 8.82 57.32 -20.10
CA VAL A 208 9.87 57.46 -21.11
C VAL A 208 9.97 58.92 -21.53
N TYR A 209 11.16 59.51 -21.42
CA TYR A 209 11.38 60.88 -21.83
C TYR A 209 11.55 60.98 -23.35
N ASN A 210 10.84 61.92 -23.97
CA ASN A 210 10.96 62.25 -25.39
C ASN A 210 11.49 63.68 -25.54
N ALA A 211 12.75 63.81 -25.95
CA ALA A 211 13.43 65.10 -26.08
C ALA A 211 12.92 65.92 -27.28
N THR A 212 12.24 65.30 -28.25
CA THR A 212 11.65 66.01 -29.40
C THR A 212 10.42 66.81 -28.97
N THR A 213 9.58 66.23 -28.11
CA THR A 213 8.36 66.87 -27.61
C THR A 213 8.53 67.55 -26.26
N ASN A 214 9.66 67.32 -25.58
CA ASN A 214 9.90 67.71 -24.19
C ASN A 214 8.77 67.26 -23.27
N THR A 215 8.47 65.96 -23.32
CA THR A 215 7.39 65.36 -22.53
C THR A 215 7.75 63.94 -22.10
N TRP A 216 7.20 63.52 -20.97
CA TRP A 216 7.17 62.11 -20.56
C TRP A 216 5.98 61.39 -21.18
N ALA A 217 6.23 60.18 -21.70
CA ALA A 217 5.20 59.24 -22.12
C ALA A 217 5.06 58.15 -21.04
N PHE A 218 3.85 57.95 -20.54
CA PHE A 218 3.57 57.01 -19.46
C PHE A 218 2.94 55.72 -20.00
N THR A 219 3.37 54.59 -19.46
CA THR A 219 2.82 53.27 -19.77
C THR A 219 2.53 52.53 -18.48
N PRO A 220 1.26 52.14 -18.23
CA PRO A 220 0.90 51.32 -17.09
C PRO A 220 1.67 50.00 -17.09
N ALA A 221 2.20 49.61 -15.93
CA ALA A 221 2.83 48.32 -15.76
C ALA A 221 1.77 47.21 -15.85
N SER A 222 2.09 46.15 -16.59
CA SER A 222 1.27 44.93 -16.65
C SER A 222 1.85 43.88 -15.71
N ASP A 223 1.01 42.99 -15.18
CA ASP A 223 1.45 41.93 -14.27
C ASP A 223 2.63 41.15 -14.89
N GLY A 224 3.72 41.00 -14.13
CA GLY A 224 4.94 40.38 -14.60
C GLY A 224 5.88 41.28 -15.43
N ASP A 225 5.61 42.58 -15.59
CA ASP A 225 6.56 43.50 -16.25
C ASP A 225 7.84 43.59 -15.43
N GLY A 226 8.95 43.10 -15.99
CA GLY A 226 10.26 43.05 -15.33
C GLY A 226 11.16 44.19 -15.79
N ARG A 227 11.79 44.90 -14.85
CA ARG A 227 12.72 46.01 -15.10
C ARG A 227 13.96 45.85 -14.24
N THR A 228 15.12 46.16 -14.81
CA THR A 228 16.37 46.31 -14.06
C THR A 228 16.67 47.79 -13.94
N VAL A 229 17.13 48.22 -12.77
CA VAL A 229 17.61 49.59 -12.56
C VAL A 229 19.08 49.65 -12.97
N ALA A 230 19.40 50.49 -13.96
CA ALA A 230 20.73 50.61 -14.56
C ALA A 230 21.37 52.00 -14.37
N GLY A 231 20.72 52.90 -13.62
CA GLY A 231 21.29 54.20 -13.30
C GLY A 231 22.51 54.06 -12.39
N GLU A 232 23.64 54.56 -12.86
CA GLU A 232 24.91 54.52 -12.12
C GLU A 232 24.78 55.32 -10.82
N ASN A 233 25.23 54.77 -9.68
CA ASN A 233 25.08 55.37 -8.35
C ASN A 233 23.65 55.41 -7.79
N SER A 234 22.68 54.73 -8.43
CA SER A 234 21.37 54.56 -7.82
C SER A 234 21.45 53.63 -6.59
N VAL A 235 20.66 53.89 -5.55
CA VAL A 235 20.52 52.96 -4.41
C VAL A 235 19.93 51.61 -4.83
N TYR A 236 19.32 51.55 -6.02
CA TYR A 236 18.75 50.35 -6.62
C TYR A 236 19.58 49.79 -7.77
N GLU A 237 20.79 50.29 -7.99
CA GLU A 237 21.64 49.89 -9.12
C GLU A 237 21.81 48.36 -9.20
N ASN A 238 21.60 47.80 -10.40
CA ASN A 238 21.66 46.38 -10.72
C ASN A 238 20.61 45.48 -10.03
N LEU A 239 19.60 46.07 -9.37
CA LEU A 239 18.46 45.33 -8.83
C LEU A 239 17.36 45.18 -9.87
N GLY A 240 16.71 44.01 -9.86
CA GLY A 240 15.55 43.70 -10.69
C GLY A 240 14.25 43.90 -9.93
N TYR A 241 13.23 44.40 -10.59
CA TYR A 241 11.88 44.58 -10.06
C TYR A 241 10.87 44.00 -11.04
N VAL A 242 9.81 43.41 -10.50
CA VAL A 242 8.66 42.91 -11.27
C VAL A 242 7.41 43.58 -10.73
N TRP A 243 6.57 44.07 -11.63
CA TRP A 243 5.25 44.56 -11.26
C TRP A 243 4.34 43.40 -10.86
N ASP A 244 3.86 43.43 -9.62
CA ASP A 244 2.84 42.53 -9.11
C ASP A 244 1.50 43.28 -9.07
N ALA A 245 0.55 42.89 -9.93
CA ALA A 245 -0.75 43.53 -10.00
C ALA A 245 -1.60 43.31 -8.73
N THR A 246 -1.23 42.37 -7.85
CA THR A 246 -1.88 42.12 -6.55
C THR A 246 -0.80 41.85 -5.49
N PRO A 247 -0.26 42.92 -4.86
CA PRO A 247 -1.07 44.01 -4.31
C PRO A 247 -1.08 45.32 -5.13
N GLY A 248 -0.43 45.38 -6.29
CA GLY A 248 -0.27 46.61 -7.07
C GLY A 248 1.00 47.36 -6.65
N GLU A 249 2.14 46.66 -6.67
CA GLU A 249 3.44 47.23 -6.32
C GLU A 249 4.59 46.64 -7.15
N TRP A 250 5.69 47.39 -7.27
CA TRP A 250 6.93 46.88 -7.85
C TRP A 250 7.70 46.09 -6.79
N VAL A 251 7.75 44.77 -6.96
CA VAL A 251 8.41 43.85 -6.03
C VAL A 251 9.83 43.56 -6.51
N MET A 252 10.81 43.73 -5.64
CA MET A 252 12.20 43.42 -5.93
C MET A 252 12.39 41.91 -6.16
N PHE A 253 12.96 41.53 -7.29
CA PHE A 253 13.31 40.15 -7.61
C PHE A 253 14.84 40.00 -7.64
N ASN A 254 15.42 39.69 -6.47
CA ASN A 254 16.86 39.52 -6.33
C ASN A 254 17.27 38.08 -6.68
N GLY A 255 17.67 37.87 -7.93
CA GLY A 255 18.39 36.68 -8.39
C GLY A 255 17.53 35.65 -9.16
N PRO A 256 18.18 34.61 -9.74
CA PRO A 256 17.50 33.58 -10.51
C PRO A 256 16.49 32.83 -9.63
N GLY A 257 15.20 33.13 -9.82
CA GLY A 257 14.09 32.31 -9.37
C GLY A 257 14.13 31.95 -7.88
N GLN A 258 13.81 32.86 -6.95
CA GLN A 258 13.76 32.49 -5.53
C GLN A 258 12.47 31.73 -5.15
N ILE A 259 12.12 30.68 -5.91
CA ILE A 259 11.20 29.65 -5.40
C ILE A 259 12.04 28.75 -4.49
N VAL A 260 11.93 28.97 -3.17
CA VAL A 260 12.52 28.07 -2.17
C VAL A 260 11.63 26.84 -2.10
N ALA A 261 12.07 25.74 -2.71
CA ALA A 261 11.35 24.48 -2.62
C ALA A 261 11.37 23.99 -1.15
N GLY A 262 10.19 23.84 -0.54
CA GLY A 262 10.08 23.20 0.77
C GLY A 262 10.46 21.72 0.71
N ALA A 263 10.53 21.04 1.85
CA ALA A 263 10.98 19.63 1.92
C ALA A 263 10.18 18.64 1.05
N GLY A 264 8.94 19.00 0.69
CA GLY A 264 8.06 18.20 -0.18
C GLY A 264 8.20 18.49 -1.68
N LEU A 265 9.09 19.40 -2.09
CA LEU A 265 9.25 19.80 -3.50
C LEU A 265 10.74 19.77 -3.88
N THR A 266 11.05 19.42 -5.13
CA THR A 266 12.37 19.62 -5.72
C THR A 266 12.28 20.66 -6.80
N LYS A 267 13.24 21.57 -6.84
CA LYS A 267 13.35 22.56 -7.91
C LYS A 267 14.52 22.21 -8.82
N THR A 268 14.23 22.10 -10.12
CA THR A 268 15.22 21.91 -11.17
C THR A 268 15.06 23.01 -12.21
N PHE A 269 15.98 23.99 -12.24
CA PHE A 269 15.84 25.22 -13.02
C PHE A 269 14.52 25.96 -12.73
N ASN A 270 13.61 26.03 -13.71
CA ASN A 270 12.29 26.66 -13.59
C ASN A 270 11.16 25.64 -13.35
N GLN A 271 11.48 24.36 -13.20
CA GLN A 271 10.53 23.31 -12.88
C GLN A 271 10.48 23.05 -11.37
N LEU A 272 9.28 22.92 -10.82
CA LEU A 272 9.02 22.56 -9.43
C LEU A 272 8.25 21.25 -9.41
N ASP A 273 8.90 20.19 -8.95
CA ASP A 273 8.35 18.84 -8.90
C ASP A 273 7.97 18.46 -7.47
N ALA A 274 6.90 17.68 -7.31
CA ALA A 274 6.53 17.12 -6.02
C ALA A 274 7.45 15.94 -5.66
N ASN A 275 8.03 15.99 -4.46
CA ASN A 275 8.78 14.86 -3.91
C ASN A 275 7.79 13.86 -3.32
N VAL A 276 7.53 12.79 -4.07
CA VAL A 276 6.73 11.68 -3.57
C VAL A 276 7.60 10.70 -2.76
N LYS A 277 7.02 10.19 -1.68
CA LYS A 277 7.59 9.14 -0.81
C LYS A 277 6.62 7.96 -0.75
N ASP A 278 6.93 6.98 0.09
CA ASP A 278 6.09 5.82 0.36
C ASP A 278 4.59 6.18 0.46
N GLY A 279 3.78 5.46 -0.31
CA GLY A 279 2.32 5.63 -0.35
C GLY A 279 1.80 6.65 -1.36
N ILE A 280 2.65 7.43 -2.03
CA ILE A 280 2.27 8.41 -3.06
C ILE A 280 3.17 8.20 -4.29
N GLN A 281 2.62 8.34 -5.50
CA GLN A 281 3.38 8.43 -6.75
C GLN A 281 2.85 9.53 -7.65
N ILE A 282 3.67 9.92 -8.62
CA ILE A 282 3.27 10.76 -9.74
C ILE A 282 3.11 9.83 -10.94
N ASP A 283 1.90 9.76 -11.49
CA ASP A 283 1.59 9.05 -12.73
C ASP A 283 1.22 10.09 -13.80
N ALA A 284 2.16 10.36 -14.70
CA ALA A 284 2.13 11.52 -15.60
C ALA A 284 1.89 12.85 -14.84
N ASP A 285 0.80 13.55 -15.12
CA ASP A 285 0.46 14.83 -14.49
C ASP A 285 -0.45 14.68 -13.24
N ALA A 286 -0.60 13.47 -12.70
CA ALA A 286 -1.45 13.19 -11.55
C ALA A 286 -0.68 12.67 -10.33
N ILE A 287 -0.96 13.23 -9.16
CA ILE A 287 -0.54 12.66 -7.88
C ILE A 287 -1.54 11.58 -7.47
N THR A 288 -1.06 10.36 -7.28
CA THR A 288 -1.89 9.20 -6.94
C THR A 288 -1.38 8.50 -5.69
N LEU A 289 -2.26 7.74 -5.02
CA LEU A 289 -1.90 6.91 -3.87
C LEU A 289 -1.43 5.54 -4.33
N LEU A 290 -0.29 5.06 -3.83
CA LEU A 290 0.07 3.64 -3.93
C LEU A 290 -0.74 2.86 -2.91
N LEU A 291 -1.55 1.92 -3.39
CA LEU A 291 -2.36 1.05 -2.54
C LEU A 291 -1.87 -0.39 -2.69
N ALA A 292 -1.82 -1.13 -1.57
CA ALA A 292 -1.42 -2.53 -1.55
C ALA A 292 -2.45 -3.45 -2.22
N ALA A 293 -2.01 -4.59 -2.73
CA ALA A 293 -2.88 -5.62 -3.31
C ALA A 293 -3.82 -6.26 -2.26
N THR A 294 -4.88 -6.93 -2.70
CA THR A 294 -5.90 -7.57 -1.85
C THR A 294 -5.27 -8.61 -0.89
N PRO A 295 -5.51 -8.54 0.44
CA PRO A 295 -6.29 -7.52 1.17
C PRO A 295 -5.50 -6.22 1.40
N GLY A 296 -6.17 -5.07 1.26
CA GLY A 296 -5.52 -3.76 1.39
C GLY A 296 -6.51 -2.59 1.40
N LEU A 297 -6.14 -1.53 0.71
CA LEU A 297 -6.96 -0.34 0.50
C LEU A 297 -7.24 -0.16 -1.00
N GLN A 298 -8.33 0.49 -1.36
CA GLN A 298 -8.68 0.82 -2.73
C GLN A 298 -9.35 2.20 -2.82
N LEU A 299 -9.28 2.82 -3.99
CA LEU A 299 -10.11 3.97 -4.32
C LEU A 299 -11.35 3.49 -5.07
N THR A 300 -12.53 3.72 -4.50
CA THR A 300 -13.83 3.32 -5.08
C THR A 300 -14.59 4.53 -5.64
N GLY A 301 -15.49 4.29 -6.59
CA GLY A 301 -16.25 5.34 -7.26
C GLY A 301 -15.65 5.80 -8.59
N THR A 302 -16.20 6.88 -9.15
CA THR A 302 -15.77 7.45 -10.44
C THR A 302 -14.92 8.70 -10.22
N SER A 303 -13.90 8.89 -11.06
CA SER A 303 -13.12 10.12 -11.07
C SER A 303 -14.03 11.33 -11.36
N PRO A 304 -13.89 12.48 -10.67
CA PRO A 304 -12.87 12.80 -9.65
C PRO A 304 -13.28 12.46 -8.20
N ALA A 305 -14.49 11.97 -7.96
CA ALA A 305 -15.06 11.75 -6.63
C ALA A 305 -14.73 10.36 -6.04
N LYS A 306 -13.55 9.82 -6.34
CA LYS A 306 -13.13 8.54 -5.74
C LYS A 306 -12.90 8.70 -4.24
N VAL A 307 -13.34 7.72 -3.45
CA VAL A 307 -13.14 7.68 -2.00
C VAL A 307 -12.27 6.50 -1.60
N LEU A 308 -11.42 6.70 -0.58
CA LEU A 308 -10.61 5.63 -0.01
C LEU A 308 -11.50 4.66 0.76
N SER A 309 -11.38 3.37 0.44
CA SER A 309 -12.12 2.28 1.06
C SER A 309 -11.18 1.12 1.39
N VAL A 310 -11.64 0.23 2.26
CA VAL A 310 -11.01 -1.08 2.47
C VAL A 310 -11.20 -1.94 1.21
N LEU A 311 -10.18 -2.72 0.87
CA LEU A 311 -10.22 -3.78 -0.13
C LEU A 311 -10.08 -5.13 0.60
N PRO A 312 -11.18 -5.71 1.10
CA PRO A 312 -11.12 -6.96 1.83
C PRO A 312 -10.80 -8.13 0.90
N ASP A 313 -10.24 -9.20 1.47
CA ASP A 313 -10.17 -10.50 0.83
C ASP A 313 -11.46 -11.26 1.16
N GLY A 314 -12.40 -11.33 0.20
CA GLY A 314 -13.71 -11.94 0.39
C GLY A 314 -13.67 -13.42 0.77
N ALA A 315 -12.53 -14.10 0.64
CA ALA A 315 -12.35 -15.47 1.12
C ALA A 315 -11.93 -15.55 2.61
N LYS A 316 -11.62 -14.42 3.25
CA LYS A 316 -11.07 -14.34 4.62
C LYS A 316 -12.02 -13.72 5.65
N GLY A 317 -13.32 -13.78 5.38
CA GLY A 317 -14.35 -13.52 6.40
C GLY A 317 -14.67 -12.05 6.68
N VAL A 318 -14.23 -11.11 5.84
CA VAL A 318 -14.62 -9.69 5.93
C VAL A 318 -15.09 -9.22 4.55
N GLU A 319 -16.14 -8.42 4.53
CA GLU A 319 -16.67 -7.77 3.33
C GLU A 319 -16.91 -6.27 3.55
N VAL A 320 -17.08 -5.55 2.45
CA VAL A 320 -17.52 -4.14 2.45
C VAL A 320 -18.87 -4.08 1.75
N GLY A 321 -19.93 -3.88 2.54
CA GLY A 321 -21.28 -3.65 2.05
C GLY A 321 -21.61 -2.16 1.96
N ALA A 322 -22.85 -1.84 1.56
CA ALA A 322 -23.33 -0.46 1.46
C ALA A 322 -23.31 0.30 2.80
N SER A 323 -23.35 -0.43 3.92
CA SER A 323 -23.37 0.11 5.28
C SER A 323 -21.98 0.14 5.96
N GLY A 324 -20.93 -0.32 5.29
CA GLY A 324 -19.56 -0.33 5.82
C GLY A 324 -18.89 -1.70 5.77
N VAL A 325 -17.92 -1.91 6.65
CA VAL A 325 -17.15 -3.16 6.76
C VAL A 325 -17.88 -4.12 7.71
N ALA A 326 -18.09 -5.36 7.29
CA ALA A 326 -18.75 -6.41 8.08
C ALA A 326 -17.98 -7.72 8.02
N VAL A 327 -18.23 -8.61 8.98
CA VAL A 327 -17.79 -10.01 8.92
C VAL A 327 -18.71 -10.76 7.98
N ILE A 328 -18.16 -11.65 7.15
CA ILE A 328 -18.96 -12.54 6.31
C ILE A 328 -19.54 -13.63 7.20
N VAL A 329 -20.87 -13.70 7.28
CA VAL A 329 -21.61 -14.81 7.88
C VAL A 329 -22.51 -15.44 6.82
N GLU A 330 -22.64 -16.75 6.87
CA GLU A 330 -23.56 -17.48 5.99
C GLU A 330 -24.98 -17.41 6.56
N SER A 331 -26.01 -17.27 5.71
CA SER A 331 -27.40 -17.14 6.17
C SER A 331 -27.92 -18.35 6.94
N ASP A 332 -27.31 -19.52 6.73
CA ASP A 332 -27.58 -20.77 7.45
C ASP A 332 -26.37 -21.23 8.29
N GLY A 333 -25.45 -20.30 8.59
CA GLY A 333 -24.26 -20.56 9.38
C GLY A 333 -24.55 -20.71 10.86
N ALA A 334 -23.63 -21.33 11.60
CA ALA A 334 -23.71 -21.45 13.06
C ALA A 334 -23.53 -20.10 13.78
N ILE A 335 -23.02 -19.08 13.08
CA ILE A 335 -22.89 -17.71 13.56
C ILE A 335 -23.66 -16.83 12.57
N GLU A 336 -24.52 -15.97 13.08
CA GLU A 336 -25.31 -15.01 12.30
C GLU A 336 -25.24 -13.60 12.91
N PHE A 337 -25.86 -12.63 12.26
CA PHE A 337 -26.05 -11.30 12.84
C PHE A 337 -27.37 -11.23 13.60
N ASP A 338 -27.34 -10.76 14.85
CA ASP A 338 -28.56 -10.49 15.63
C ASP A 338 -29.35 -9.36 14.95
N GLY A 339 -30.45 -9.74 14.31
CA GLY A 339 -31.33 -8.80 13.59
C GLY A 339 -32.08 -7.81 14.49
N THR A 340 -32.09 -8.03 15.81
CA THR A 340 -32.79 -7.19 16.80
C THR A 340 -31.84 -6.23 17.50
N ASN A 341 -30.73 -6.72 18.05
CA ASN A 341 -29.80 -5.89 18.84
C ASN A 341 -28.52 -5.49 18.08
N GLY A 342 -28.27 -6.11 16.93
CA GLY A 342 -27.00 -5.98 16.20
C GLY A 342 -25.85 -6.74 16.86
N GLY A 343 -24.86 -7.16 16.06
CA GLY A 343 -23.72 -7.96 16.52
C GLY A 343 -23.77 -9.40 16.03
N LEU A 344 -22.80 -10.23 16.42
CA LEU A 344 -22.74 -11.64 16.06
C LEU A 344 -23.38 -12.50 17.16
N GLU A 345 -24.21 -13.46 16.78
CA GLU A 345 -24.83 -14.44 17.67
C GLU A 345 -24.66 -15.88 17.16
N ILE A 346 -24.93 -16.86 18.02
CA ILE A 346 -24.99 -18.27 17.61
C ILE A 346 -26.40 -18.55 17.11
N ASN A 347 -26.51 -19.03 15.86
CA ASN A 347 -27.79 -19.41 15.27
C ASN A 347 -28.29 -20.72 15.91
N LEU A 348 -29.15 -20.59 16.92
CA LEU A 348 -29.81 -21.71 17.57
C LEU A 348 -31.07 -22.10 16.80
N GLU A 349 -31.39 -23.39 16.73
CA GLU A 349 -32.64 -23.81 16.09
C GLU A 349 -33.85 -23.20 16.81
N ALA A 350 -34.75 -22.55 16.06
CA ALA A 350 -35.92 -21.88 16.63
C ALA A 350 -36.85 -22.82 17.43
N SER A 351 -36.85 -24.12 17.11
CA SER A 351 -37.64 -25.13 17.79
C SER A 351 -36.75 -26.27 18.28
N ASN A 352 -36.82 -26.55 19.59
CA ASN A 352 -36.05 -27.61 20.26
C ASN A 352 -34.52 -27.53 20.00
N PRO A 353 -33.87 -26.37 20.24
CA PRO A 353 -32.44 -26.28 20.09
C PRO A 353 -31.73 -27.23 21.05
N THR A 354 -30.60 -27.78 20.61
CA THR A 354 -29.79 -28.68 21.45
C THR A 354 -28.90 -27.91 22.43
N LEU A 355 -28.61 -26.65 22.10
CA LEU A 355 -27.90 -25.70 22.93
C LEU A 355 -28.85 -24.62 23.43
N ASP A 356 -28.47 -23.94 24.51
CA ASP A 356 -29.21 -22.82 25.08
C ASP A 356 -28.22 -21.71 25.45
N ILE A 357 -28.66 -20.46 25.40
CA ILE A 357 -27.86 -19.31 25.83
C ILE A 357 -28.58 -18.65 27.01
N VAL A 358 -28.03 -18.83 28.21
CA VAL A 358 -28.59 -18.27 29.44
C VAL A 358 -27.54 -17.38 30.09
N SER A 359 -27.90 -16.12 30.35
CA SER A 359 -27.01 -15.15 31.02
C SER A 359 -25.64 -14.96 30.32
N ASN A 360 -25.63 -14.95 28.99
CA ASN A 360 -24.42 -14.89 28.15
C ASN A 360 -23.50 -16.13 28.21
N GLU A 361 -24.01 -17.27 28.64
CA GLU A 361 -23.28 -18.55 28.61
C GLU A 361 -23.92 -19.51 27.62
N LEU A 362 -23.11 -20.11 26.73
CA LEU A 362 -23.54 -21.20 25.86
C LEU A 362 -23.53 -22.52 26.65
N GLY A 363 -24.67 -23.18 26.72
CA GLY A 363 -24.86 -24.45 27.43
C GLY A 363 -25.63 -25.48 26.61
N VAL A 364 -25.83 -26.67 27.19
CA VAL A 364 -26.69 -27.71 26.62
C VAL A 364 -28.12 -27.47 27.09
N LYS A 365 -29.11 -27.56 26.20
CA LYS A 365 -30.51 -27.52 26.59
C LYS A 365 -30.90 -28.84 27.26
N TYR A 366 -31.39 -28.78 28.50
CA TYR A 366 -31.90 -29.95 29.22
C TYR A 366 -33.26 -29.66 29.86
N SER A 367 -34.03 -30.72 30.14
CA SER A 367 -35.30 -30.60 30.85
C SER A 367 -35.09 -30.66 32.37
N ALA A 368 -35.32 -29.55 33.07
CA ALA A 368 -35.22 -29.52 34.53
C ALA A 368 -36.27 -30.41 35.23
N THR A 369 -37.42 -30.64 34.58
CA THR A 369 -38.58 -31.35 35.16
C THR A 369 -38.55 -32.85 34.89
N ALA A 370 -38.10 -33.28 33.70
CA ALA A 370 -38.18 -34.67 33.24
C ALA A 370 -36.87 -35.20 32.61
N GLY A 371 -35.77 -34.46 32.69
CA GLY A 371 -34.48 -34.85 32.10
C GLY A 371 -33.63 -35.74 33.01
N GLY A 372 -32.79 -36.57 32.39
CA GLY A 372 -31.73 -37.33 33.06
C GLY A 372 -30.47 -36.51 33.37
N LEU A 373 -30.50 -35.20 33.12
CA LEU A 373 -29.39 -34.28 33.37
C LEU A 373 -29.83 -33.15 34.31
N THR A 374 -28.88 -32.62 35.07
CA THR A 374 -29.04 -31.44 35.92
C THR A 374 -27.81 -30.56 35.82
N GLN A 375 -27.94 -29.26 36.07
CA GLN A 375 -26.81 -28.33 36.13
C GLN A 375 -26.78 -27.64 37.48
N ASP A 376 -25.58 -27.45 38.01
CA ASP A 376 -25.31 -26.59 39.17
C ASP A 376 -24.05 -25.77 38.94
N SER A 377 -23.58 -25.05 39.96
CA SER A 377 -22.38 -24.20 39.87
C SER A 377 -21.08 -24.96 39.56
N THR A 378 -21.10 -26.29 39.55
CA THR A 378 -19.95 -27.15 39.21
C THR A 378 -20.08 -27.79 37.82
N GLY A 379 -21.17 -27.51 37.09
CA GLY A 379 -21.37 -27.94 35.71
C GLY A 379 -22.57 -28.85 35.50
N LEU A 380 -22.61 -29.48 34.32
CA LEU A 380 -23.65 -30.43 33.90
C LEU A 380 -23.36 -31.83 34.45
N LYS A 381 -24.38 -32.48 35.00
CA LYS A 381 -24.29 -33.79 35.67
C LYS A 381 -25.41 -34.71 35.24
N VAL A 382 -25.20 -36.02 35.39
CA VAL A 382 -26.28 -37.01 35.33
C VAL A 382 -27.12 -36.89 36.60
N LYS A 383 -28.43 -36.79 36.43
CA LYS A 383 -29.40 -36.81 37.52
C LYS A 383 -29.60 -38.26 37.97
N VAL A 384 -29.32 -38.52 39.25
CA VAL A 384 -29.59 -39.80 39.90
C VAL A 384 -30.60 -39.60 41.03
N ASP A 385 -31.41 -40.61 41.31
CA ASP A 385 -32.41 -40.56 42.38
C ASP A 385 -31.81 -40.80 43.77
N GLY A 386 -30.62 -41.42 43.83
CA GLY A 386 -29.94 -41.83 45.05
C GLY A 386 -30.57 -43.06 45.74
N THR A 387 -31.67 -43.60 45.22
CA THR A 387 -32.44 -44.70 45.83
C THR A 387 -32.40 -45.98 45.02
N THR A 388 -32.37 -45.88 43.69
CA THR A 388 -32.18 -47.02 42.77
C THR A 388 -30.83 -46.95 42.08
N ILE A 389 -30.34 -45.74 41.82
CA ILE A 389 -29.05 -45.48 41.17
C ILE A 389 -28.33 -44.35 41.91
N THR A 390 -27.03 -44.48 42.11
CA THR A 390 -26.18 -43.43 42.69
C THR A 390 -24.88 -43.26 41.89
N ILE A 391 -24.15 -42.19 42.17
CA ILE A 391 -22.79 -41.97 41.66
C ILE A 391 -21.83 -42.24 42.81
N ASN A 392 -20.95 -43.23 42.67
CA ASN A 392 -19.96 -43.54 43.71
C ASN A 392 -18.88 -42.46 43.81
N GLY A 393 -18.02 -42.53 44.83
CA GLY A 393 -16.92 -41.56 45.05
C GLY A 393 -15.87 -41.50 43.93
N SER A 394 -15.94 -42.41 42.95
CA SER A 394 -15.09 -42.42 41.75
C SER A 394 -15.82 -41.93 40.49
N GLY A 395 -17.05 -41.43 40.62
CA GLY A 395 -17.83 -40.89 39.50
C GLY A 395 -18.54 -41.95 38.65
N GLN A 396 -18.66 -43.20 39.13
CA GLN A 396 -19.34 -44.27 38.39
C GLN A 396 -20.82 -44.36 38.77
N LEU A 397 -21.67 -44.63 37.78
CA LEU A 397 -23.08 -44.93 37.97
C LEU A 397 -23.24 -46.37 38.48
N VAL A 398 -23.83 -46.55 39.66
CA VAL A 398 -24.03 -47.86 40.31
C VAL A 398 -25.46 -48.01 40.82
N GLY A 399 -25.96 -49.24 40.93
CA GLY A 399 -27.21 -49.51 41.65
C GLY A 399 -27.09 -49.11 43.12
N ALA A 400 -28.11 -48.45 43.66
CA ALA A 400 -28.10 -47.90 45.02
C ALA A 400 -28.48 -48.92 46.11
N SER A 401 -28.64 -50.21 45.79
CA SER A 401 -28.99 -51.21 46.81
C SER A 401 -27.88 -51.37 47.85
N ALA A 402 -28.26 -51.38 49.12
CA ALA A 402 -27.37 -51.68 50.26
C ALA A 402 -26.91 -53.16 50.29
N ASP A 403 -27.37 -53.96 49.34
CA ASP A 403 -27.32 -55.42 49.31
C ASP A 403 -26.58 -55.92 48.05
N GLY A 404 -25.37 -55.42 47.79
CA GLY A 404 -24.59 -55.77 46.60
C GLY A 404 -24.33 -57.27 46.36
N ASP A 405 -24.62 -58.14 47.33
CA ASP A 405 -24.45 -59.60 47.29
C ASP A 405 -25.76 -60.41 47.46
N ARG A 406 -26.94 -59.78 47.46
CA ARG A 406 -28.23 -60.47 47.67
C ARG A 406 -28.81 -61.00 46.34
N ILE A 407 -29.12 -62.29 46.32
CA ILE A 407 -29.88 -62.95 45.26
C ILE A 407 -31.17 -63.48 45.90
N ALA A 408 -32.29 -62.86 45.55
CA ALA A 408 -33.61 -63.19 46.07
C ALA A 408 -34.62 -63.17 44.93
N ASP A 409 -35.51 -64.17 44.91
CA ASP A 409 -36.59 -64.29 43.94
C ASP A 409 -37.88 -64.72 44.66
N ASP A 410 -39.02 -64.34 44.11
CA ASP A 410 -40.34 -64.71 44.62
C ASP A 410 -40.81 -66.05 44.03
N TYR A 411 -41.18 -66.99 44.91
CA TYR A 411 -41.71 -68.29 44.49
C TYR A 411 -43.01 -68.67 45.21
N VAL A 412 -43.91 -69.34 44.49
CA VAL A 412 -45.16 -69.88 45.03
C VAL A 412 -44.89 -71.13 45.88
N VAL A 413 -45.47 -71.19 47.07
CA VAL A 413 -45.23 -72.26 48.06
C VAL A 413 -46.28 -73.38 47.95
N SER A 414 -45.85 -74.63 48.08
CA SER A 414 -46.72 -75.82 48.02
C SER A 414 -47.21 -76.31 49.37
N GLU A 415 -46.59 -75.83 50.45
CA GLU A 415 -46.99 -76.03 51.84
C GLU A 415 -46.75 -74.76 52.64
N ASN A 416 -47.26 -74.69 53.87
CA ASN A 416 -47.02 -73.54 54.72
C ASN A 416 -45.54 -73.48 55.12
N ILE A 417 -44.90 -72.35 54.84
CA ILE A 417 -43.53 -72.04 55.28
C ILE A 417 -43.53 -70.80 56.16
N SER A 418 -42.59 -70.74 57.08
CA SER A 418 -42.33 -69.62 57.98
C SER A 418 -41.08 -68.86 57.55
N ALA A 419 -40.97 -67.60 57.97
CA ALA A 419 -39.73 -66.85 57.84
C ALA A 419 -38.57 -67.62 58.53
N GLY A 420 -37.46 -67.76 57.81
CA GLY A 420 -36.29 -68.52 58.24
C GLY A 420 -36.31 -70.01 57.86
N ASP A 421 -37.37 -70.51 57.22
CA ASP A 421 -37.40 -71.90 56.74
C ASP A 421 -36.47 -72.09 55.54
N PRO A 422 -35.54 -73.06 55.58
CA PRO A 422 -34.85 -73.50 54.37
C PRO A 422 -35.86 -74.12 53.41
N VAL A 423 -35.71 -73.91 52.10
CA VAL A 423 -36.68 -74.39 51.10
C VAL A 423 -36.01 -75.22 50.01
N TYR A 424 -36.77 -76.17 49.45
CA TYR A 424 -36.41 -76.96 48.28
C TYR A 424 -37.47 -76.83 47.18
N TRP A 425 -37.12 -77.29 45.97
CA TRP A 425 -38.07 -77.37 44.86
C TRP A 425 -38.91 -78.65 44.93
N SER A 426 -40.22 -78.54 45.15
CA SER A 426 -41.13 -79.67 45.15
C SER A 426 -41.23 -80.27 43.74
N THR A 427 -40.86 -81.55 43.62
CA THR A 427 -40.91 -82.29 42.35
C THR A 427 -42.34 -82.66 41.92
N THR A 428 -43.32 -82.54 42.82
CA THR A 428 -44.73 -82.86 42.56
C THR A 428 -45.58 -81.61 42.32
N ALA A 429 -45.27 -80.48 42.96
CA ALA A 429 -46.06 -79.25 42.86
C ALA A 429 -45.43 -78.18 41.96
N ASN A 430 -44.16 -78.34 41.54
CA ASN A 430 -43.39 -77.31 40.81
C ASN A 430 -43.40 -75.95 41.52
N GLN A 431 -43.28 -76.01 42.84
CA GLN A 431 -43.43 -74.92 43.80
C GLN A 431 -42.40 -75.14 44.91
N VAL A 432 -42.13 -74.11 45.71
CA VAL A 432 -41.20 -74.27 46.85
C VAL A 432 -41.89 -74.97 48.02
N ALA A 433 -41.14 -75.75 48.77
CA ALA A 433 -41.61 -76.52 49.92
C ALA A 433 -40.61 -76.42 51.07
N GLN A 434 -41.06 -76.70 52.30
CA GLN A 434 -40.28 -76.59 53.52
C GLN A 434 -39.22 -77.69 53.59
N GLY A 435 -37.96 -77.28 53.75
CA GLY A 435 -36.87 -78.18 54.07
C GLY A 435 -36.99 -78.71 55.50
N ASP A 436 -36.95 -80.02 55.66
CA ASP A 436 -36.91 -80.68 56.97
C ASP A 436 -35.74 -81.67 57.05
N ALA A 437 -34.90 -81.49 58.06
CA ALA A 437 -33.73 -82.32 58.30
C ALA A 437 -34.06 -83.79 58.62
N ALA A 438 -35.25 -84.09 59.14
CA ALA A 438 -35.67 -85.45 59.52
C ALA A 438 -36.32 -86.25 58.40
N GLN A 439 -36.68 -85.64 57.26
CA GLN A 439 -37.39 -86.36 56.21
C GLN A 439 -36.52 -87.51 55.65
N ALA A 440 -37.02 -88.74 55.82
CA ALA A 440 -36.34 -89.99 55.49
C ALA A 440 -36.07 -90.16 53.98
N LEU A 441 -36.65 -89.31 53.13
CA LEU A 441 -36.74 -89.44 51.68
C LEU A 441 -35.64 -88.73 50.87
N TRP A 442 -34.48 -88.41 51.44
CA TRP A 442 -33.30 -87.96 50.67
C TRP A 442 -32.72 -89.15 49.88
N PRO A 443 -33.29 -89.49 48.70
CA PRO A 443 -32.91 -88.85 47.42
C PRO A 443 -34.06 -88.36 46.51
N SER A 444 -35.32 -88.35 46.95
CA SER A 444 -36.48 -87.96 46.11
C SER A 444 -36.88 -86.47 46.19
N HIS A 445 -36.27 -85.67 47.08
CA HIS A 445 -36.48 -84.21 47.16
C HIS A 445 -35.31 -83.46 46.49
N ALA A 446 -35.60 -82.29 45.93
CA ALA A 446 -34.56 -81.41 45.37
C ALA A 446 -33.65 -80.86 46.47
N GLN A 447 -32.44 -80.42 46.10
CA GLN A 447 -31.53 -79.74 47.03
C GLN A 447 -32.18 -78.48 47.62
N ILE A 448 -31.89 -78.21 48.90
CA ILE A 448 -32.18 -76.91 49.51
C ILE A 448 -31.42 -75.84 48.73
N PHE A 449 -32.10 -74.76 48.33
CA PHE A 449 -31.50 -73.73 47.48
C PHE A 449 -31.63 -72.31 48.04
N GLY A 450 -32.39 -72.12 49.11
CA GLY A 450 -32.52 -70.83 49.77
C GLY A 450 -33.24 -70.92 51.11
N VAL A 451 -33.48 -69.75 51.70
CA VAL A 451 -34.22 -69.56 52.95
C VAL A 451 -35.36 -68.59 52.67
N ALA A 452 -36.56 -68.91 53.15
CA ALA A 452 -37.72 -68.03 53.07
C ALA A 452 -37.52 -66.82 53.98
N GLU A 453 -37.67 -65.62 53.44
CA GLU A 453 -37.57 -64.37 54.20
C GLU A 453 -38.88 -64.08 54.94
N ASP A 454 -40.01 -64.42 54.33
CA ASP A 454 -41.34 -64.20 54.85
C ASP A 454 -42.15 -65.51 54.93
N ALA A 455 -43.12 -65.55 55.85
CA ALA A 455 -44.01 -66.68 55.98
C ALA A 455 -45.09 -66.66 54.88
N ALA A 456 -45.36 -67.80 54.26
CA ALA A 456 -46.41 -67.95 53.26
C ALA A 456 -47.20 -69.24 53.46
N THR A 457 -48.50 -69.19 53.19
CA THR A 457 -49.38 -70.35 53.17
C THR A 457 -49.47 -70.95 51.76
N THR A 458 -49.81 -72.23 51.64
CA THR A 458 -49.93 -72.95 50.35
C THR A 458 -50.66 -72.12 49.28
N GLY A 459 -50.03 -71.97 48.12
CA GLY A 459 -50.55 -71.22 46.97
C GLY A 459 -50.18 -69.74 46.93
N ASN A 460 -49.60 -69.18 48.00
CA ASN A 460 -49.08 -67.81 48.03
C ASN A 460 -47.58 -67.75 47.70
N SER A 461 -47.09 -66.56 47.36
CA SER A 461 -45.67 -66.31 47.09
C SER A 461 -44.90 -66.01 48.39
N SER A 462 -43.64 -66.42 48.45
CA SER A 462 -42.66 -66.04 49.47
C SER A 462 -41.34 -65.65 48.80
N THR A 463 -40.64 -64.68 49.37
CA THR A 463 -39.31 -64.28 48.93
C THR A 463 -38.30 -65.31 49.39
N ILE A 464 -37.60 -65.95 48.45
CA ILE A 464 -36.57 -66.92 48.76
C ILE A 464 -35.21 -66.30 48.49
N VAL A 465 -34.42 -66.14 49.54
CA VAL A 465 -33.04 -65.67 49.45
C VAL A 465 -32.14 -66.88 49.22
N SER A 466 -31.51 -66.96 48.05
CA SER A 466 -30.61 -68.06 47.69
C SER A 466 -29.15 -67.76 48.08
N ARG A 467 -28.79 -66.47 48.16
CA ARG A 467 -27.49 -66.00 48.62
C ARG A 467 -27.58 -64.57 49.16
N GLY A 468 -26.77 -64.25 50.17
CA GLY A 468 -26.68 -62.91 50.72
C GLY A 468 -27.62 -62.69 51.93
N PRO A 469 -27.82 -61.45 52.39
CA PRO A 469 -28.63 -61.16 53.56
C PRO A 469 -30.11 -61.50 53.34
N CYS A 470 -30.67 -62.29 54.25
CA CYS A 470 -32.09 -62.59 54.43
C CYS A 470 -32.54 -61.92 55.72
N LEU A 471 -33.45 -60.94 55.60
CA LEU A 471 -33.68 -59.95 56.64
C LEU A 471 -34.73 -60.43 57.65
N GLY A 472 -34.51 -60.17 58.94
CA GLY A 472 -35.51 -60.39 60.00
C GLY A 472 -35.91 -61.85 60.28
N VAL A 473 -35.15 -62.82 59.76
CA VAL A 473 -35.42 -64.26 59.96
C VAL A 473 -34.82 -64.83 61.24
N LEU A 474 -33.99 -64.05 61.94
CA LEU A 474 -33.41 -64.41 63.24
C LEU A 474 -34.04 -63.57 64.35
N SER A 475 -33.89 -64.03 65.59
CA SER A 475 -34.20 -63.22 66.76
C SER A 475 -33.12 -63.40 67.82
N SER A 476 -32.51 -62.30 68.25
CA SER A 476 -31.45 -62.29 69.27
C SER A 476 -30.24 -63.19 68.95
N ALA A 477 -29.87 -63.32 67.68
CA ALA A 477 -28.72 -64.11 67.25
C ALA A 477 -27.38 -63.44 67.62
N THR A 478 -26.33 -64.23 67.84
CA THR A 478 -24.97 -63.67 67.94
C THR A 478 -24.37 -63.62 66.53
N PRO A 479 -23.88 -62.45 66.06
CA PRO A 479 -23.26 -62.35 64.73
C PRO A 479 -22.13 -63.39 64.56
N GLY A 480 -22.16 -64.13 63.45
CA GLY A 480 -21.22 -65.21 63.15
C GLY A 480 -21.68 -66.61 63.54
N ASP A 481 -22.75 -66.76 64.33
CA ASP A 481 -23.32 -68.08 64.65
C ASP A 481 -23.77 -68.80 63.37
N ILE A 482 -23.46 -70.10 63.27
CA ILE A 482 -23.83 -70.93 62.13
C ILE A 482 -25.22 -71.52 62.34
N TYR A 483 -26.09 -71.34 61.35
CA TYR A 483 -27.44 -71.87 61.36
C TYR A 483 -27.56 -73.05 60.39
N TRP A 484 -28.16 -74.13 60.90
CA TRP A 484 -28.43 -75.39 60.24
C TRP A 484 -29.93 -75.57 60.04
N MET A 485 -30.32 -76.32 59.02
CA MET A 485 -31.72 -76.73 58.85
C MET A 485 -32.17 -77.59 60.04
N ALA A 486 -33.28 -77.22 60.65
CA ALA A 486 -33.84 -77.92 61.81
C ALA A 486 -34.77 -79.08 61.40
N VAL A 487 -35.15 -79.88 62.40
CA VAL A 487 -36.16 -80.94 62.26
C VAL A 487 -37.55 -80.33 62.39
N GLY A 488 -38.44 -80.63 61.44
CA GLY A 488 -39.80 -80.06 61.37
C GLY A 488 -39.86 -78.66 60.77
N GLY A 489 -38.81 -78.24 60.06
CA GLY A 489 -38.70 -76.89 59.47
C GLY A 489 -37.88 -75.93 60.32
N GLY A 490 -37.54 -74.78 59.73
CA GLY A 490 -36.77 -73.71 60.35
C GLY A 490 -35.25 -73.91 60.37
N ILE A 491 -34.60 -73.02 61.09
CA ILE A 491 -33.15 -73.01 61.30
C ILE A 491 -32.79 -73.05 62.78
N THR A 492 -31.65 -73.65 63.08
CA THR A 492 -31.14 -73.81 64.45
C THR A 492 -29.62 -73.72 64.49
N THR A 493 -29.06 -73.28 65.62
CA THR A 493 -27.60 -73.34 65.87
C THR A 493 -27.14 -74.72 66.31
N THR A 494 -28.08 -75.63 66.64
CA THR A 494 -27.75 -76.99 67.05
C THR A 494 -27.54 -77.88 65.83
N ILE A 495 -26.38 -78.52 65.75
CA ILE A 495 -26.08 -79.47 64.67
C ILE A 495 -27.11 -80.62 64.71
N PRO A 496 -27.81 -80.94 63.60
CA PRO A 496 -28.75 -82.05 63.53
C PRO A 496 -28.12 -83.41 63.92
N SER A 497 -28.94 -84.32 64.45
CA SER A 497 -28.50 -85.66 64.88
C SER A 497 -28.01 -86.53 63.71
N THR A 498 -27.34 -87.64 64.02
CA THR A 498 -26.64 -88.48 63.02
C THR A 498 -27.53 -89.03 61.90
N ASN A 499 -28.84 -89.14 62.09
CA ASN A 499 -29.75 -89.67 61.07
C ASN A 499 -30.39 -88.59 60.17
N ASN A 500 -30.08 -87.31 60.41
CA ASN A 500 -30.69 -86.18 59.73
C ASN A 500 -29.76 -85.59 58.66
N ALA A 501 -30.33 -84.84 57.70
CA ALA A 501 -29.54 -84.10 56.71
C ALA A 501 -28.76 -82.96 57.40
N LEU A 502 -27.47 -82.84 57.07
CA LEU A 502 -26.58 -81.81 57.58
C LEU A 502 -26.46 -80.69 56.56
N ILE A 503 -27.39 -79.73 56.61
CA ILE A 503 -27.42 -78.59 55.69
C ILE A 503 -27.26 -77.31 56.48
N ARG A 504 -26.24 -76.54 56.13
CA ARG A 504 -26.05 -75.20 56.67
C ARG A 504 -26.90 -74.23 55.84
N ALA A 505 -27.75 -73.46 56.51
CA ALA A 505 -28.53 -72.40 55.89
C ALA A 505 -27.69 -71.11 55.72
N GLY A 506 -26.83 -70.80 56.68
CA GLY A 506 -26.00 -69.61 56.65
C GLY A 506 -25.33 -69.30 57.98
N TRP A 507 -25.00 -68.03 58.18
CA TRP A 507 -24.54 -67.50 59.47
C TRP A 507 -25.22 -66.17 59.80
N ALA A 508 -25.40 -65.87 61.08
CA ALA A 508 -25.97 -64.60 61.51
C ALA A 508 -25.10 -63.43 61.03
N LYS A 509 -25.67 -62.54 60.20
CA LYS A 509 -25.00 -61.29 59.78
C LYS A 509 -25.02 -60.28 60.92
N ASN A 510 -26.16 -60.18 61.59
CA ASN A 510 -26.40 -59.40 62.80
C ASN A 510 -27.42 -60.14 63.68
N ALA A 511 -28.05 -59.46 64.65
CA ALA A 511 -28.97 -60.10 65.59
C ALA A 511 -30.28 -60.62 64.95
N ASP A 512 -30.67 -60.05 63.82
CA ASP A 512 -31.98 -60.25 63.19
C ASP A 512 -31.87 -60.85 61.78
N ASP A 513 -30.72 -60.72 61.11
CA ASP A 513 -30.51 -61.12 59.71
C ASP A 513 -29.58 -62.32 59.56
N LEU A 514 -29.94 -63.23 58.65
CA LEU A 514 -29.12 -64.37 58.24
C LEU A 514 -28.38 -64.04 56.94
N PHE A 515 -27.07 -64.23 56.87
CA PHE A 515 -26.39 -64.30 55.58
C PHE A 515 -26.54 -65.72 55.01
N VAL A 516 -27.39 -65.87 54.00
CA VAL A 516 -27.68 -67.16 53.37
C VAL A 516 -26.48 -67.63 52.56
N SER A 517 -26.04 -68.85 52.88
CA SER A 517 -25.02 -69.58 52.15
C SER A 517 -25.29 -71.07 52.34
N ILE A 518 -26.13 -71.60 51.47
CA ILE A 518 -26.54 -73.00 51.54
C ILE A 518 -25.34 -73.89 51.26
N ALA A 519 -25.04 -74.79 52.20
CA ALA A 519 -24.05 -75.83 52.02
C ALA A 519 -24.62 -77.16 52.53
N ASP A 520 -24.77 -78.12 51.62
CA ASP A 520 -25.24 -79.46 51.90
C ASP A 520 -24.05 -80.40 52.13
N TYR A 521 -23.95 -80.94 53.35
CA TYR A 521 -22.90 -81.88 53.74
C TYR A 521 -23.38 -83.34 53.71
N GLY A 522 -24.58 -83.60 53.18
CA GLY A 522 -25.21 -84.91 53.12
C GLY A 522 -25.73 -85.38 54.48
N ARG A 523 -25.85 -86.70 54.66
CA ARG A 523 -26.15 -87.30 55.97
C ARG A 523 -24.86 -87.70 56.66
N ARG A 524 -24.79 -87.50 57.98
CA ARG A 524 -23.65 -87.91 58.78
C ARG A 524 -23.65 -89.44 58.86
N GLY A 525 -22.93 -90.09 57.95
CA GLY A 525 -22.83 -91.55 57.88
C GLY A 525 -22.42 -92.15 59.24
N TYR A 526 -23.02 -93.30 59.53
CA TYR A 526 -22.67 -94.18 60.65
C TYR A 526 -21.17 -94.39 60.83
#